data_AF-A0AB38PXU9-F1
#
_entry.id   AF-A0AB38PXU9-F1
#
_cell.length_a   1.000
_cell.length_b   1.000
_cell.length_c   1.000
_cell.angle_alpha   90.00
_cell.angle_beta   90.00
_cell.angle_gamma   90.00
#
_symmetry.space_group_name_H-M   'P 1'
#
loop_
_entity.id
_entity.type
_entity.pdbx_description
1 polymer ?
#
loop_
_entity_poly.entity_id
_entity_poly.type
_entity_poly.pdbx_seq_one_letter_code
_entity_poly.pdbx_strand_id
1 'polypeptide(L)'
;MKNKLHFIFLLLFILGCKNTIKPSDYTKEAINKKYPYWQVGIDRFYIAPEISSYTVITVEEKRWALRSLALMRAIINTPEFETEFLKKTYISSVNESRGGFPISKGKEYDKNRLLTVVRNRKYNVQYCKYNRTSQVAVGGIGPSRYALEGYINNLGDATFVGIPNMNWKNEFAYGIFIGFVGVIFHEHLHNTGLNHLDGYDTPTAIQTVAEGIGKRILGGDLKDKYQKQVEELTAYYYTEYKEWLTTSTIHNP
;
A
#
# COMPACT_ATOMS: atom_id res chain seq x y z
N MET A 1 -34.81 -2.35 -1.52
CA MET A 1 -33.81 -1.40 -2.06
C MET A 1 -32.45 -2.05 -2.41
N LYS A 2 -32.38 -3.37 -2.68
CA LYS A 2 -31.12 -4.08 -2.97
C LYS A 2 -30.64 -4.00 -4.43
N ASN A 3 -31.50 -3.52 -5.35
CA ASN A 3 -31.22 -3.53 -6.79
C ASN A 3 -30.71 -2.18 -7.34
N LYS A 4 -30.63 -1.12 -6.53
CA LYS A 4 -30.21 0.22 -6.98
C LYS A 4 -28.69 0.43 -6.94
N LEU A 5 -27.94 -0.35 -6.16
CA LEU A 5 -26.48 -0.22 -6.04
C LEU A 5 -25.71 -0.85 -7.21
N HIS A 6 -26.25 -1.93 -7.80
CA HIS A 6 -25.69 -2.56 -9.01
C HIS A 6 -25.77 -1.65 -10.23
N PHE A 7 -26.81 -0.80 -10.31
CA PHE A 7 -26.98 0.13 -11.43
C PHE A 7 -25.98 1.27 -11.42
N ILE A 8 -25.50 1.69 -10.25
CA ILE A 8 -24.49 2.77 -10.14
C ILE A 8 -23.11 2.29 -10.60
N PHE A 9 -22.78 1.01 -10.34
CA PHE A 9 -21.57 0.40 -10.90
C PHE A 9 -21.62 0.25 -12.42
N LEU A 10 -22.82 0.03 -12.99
CA LEU A 10 -23.01 -0.02 -14.45
C LEU A 10 -22.95 1.37 -15.10
N LEU A 11 -23.42 2.41 -14.43
CA LEU A 11 -23.45 3.79 -14.94
C LEU A 11 -22.05 4.43 -15.05
N LEU A 12 -21.08 3.99 -14.24
CA LEU A 12 -19.69 4.39 -14.38
C LEU A 12 -19.02 3.81 -15.66
N PHE A 13 -19.60 2.79 -16.29
CA PHE A 13 -19.13 2.27 -17.58
C PHE A 13 -19.70 3.00 -18.80
N ILE A 14 -20.80 3.76 -18.66
CA ILE A 14 -21.55 4.30 -19.81
C ILE A 14 -21.14 5.75 -20.13
N LEU A 15 -20.60 6.51 -19.17
CA LEU A 15 -20.23 7.92 -19.38
C LEU A 15 -18.80 8.15 -19.89
N GLY A 16 -18.07 7.07 -20.19
CA GLY A 16 -16.74 7.10 -20.82
C GLY A 16 -16.73 6.40 -22.19
N CYS A 17 -17.48 6.90 -23.16
CA CYS A 17 -17.47 6.37 -24.52
C CYS A 17 -16.12 6.58 -25.22
N LYS A 18 -15.21 5.60 -25.07
CA LYS A 18 -14.40 5.04 -26.18
C LYS A 18 -13.62 3.75 -25.86
N ASN A 19 -13.73 3.16 -24.67
CA ASN A 19 -13.19 1.81 -24.41
C ASN A 19 -14.07 1.09 -23.39
N THR A 20 -14.94 0.20 -23.85
CA THR A 20 -15.78 -0.64 -22.99
C THR A 20 -14.87 -1.69 -22.32
N ILE A 21 -14.37 -1.40 -21.11
CA ILE A 21 -13.53 -2.31 -20.34
C ILE A 21 -14.41 -3.50 -19.89
N LYS A 22 -14.02 -4.73 -20.22
CA LYS A 22 -14.80 -5.94 -19.92
C LYS A 22 -14.46 -6.45 -18.52
N PRO A 23 -15.37 -7.15 -17.82
CA PRO A 23 -15.07 -7.76 -16.51
C PRO A 23 -13.83 -8.69 -16.52
N SER A 24 -13.53 -9.33 -17.66
CA SER A 24 -12.32 -10.14 -17.87
C SER A 24 -11.00 -9.36 -17.80
N ASP A 25 -11.05 -8.04 -18.04
CA ASP A 25 -9.87 -7.16 -18.02
C ASP A 25 -9.38 -6.89 -16.59
N TYR A 26 -10.18 -7.22 -15.58
CA TYR A 26 -9.84 -7.10 -14.16
C TYR A 26 -9.56 -8.45 -13.48
N THR A 27 -9.30 -9.51 -14.26
CA THR A 27 -8.81 -10.76 -13.66
C THR A 27 -7.45 -10.52 -13.00
N LYS A 28 -7.19 -11.24 -11.90
CA LYS A 28 -5.94 -11.16 -11.16
C LYS A 28 -4.74 -11.44 -12.06
N GLU A 29 -4.87 -12.40 -12.98
CA GLU A 29 -3.86 -12.77 -13.95
C GLU A 29 -3.55 -11.62 -14.92
N ALA A 30 -4.59 -11.00 -15.51
CA ALA A 30 -4.42 -9.88 -16.44
C ALA A 30 -3.79 -8.66 -15.75
N ILE A 31 -4.26 -8.32 -14.55
CA ILE A 31 -3.74 -7.20 -13.76
C ILE A 31 -2.31 -7.45 -13.31
N ASN A 32 -1.97 -8.66 -12.86
CA ASN A 32 -0.60 -9.03 -12.48
C ASN A 32 0.36 -9.03 -13.68
N LYS A 33 -0.11 -9.39 -14.88
CA LYS A 33 0.70 -9.30 -16.10
C LYS A 33 0.99 -7.85 -16.48
N LYS A 34 0.00 -6.96 -16.35
CA LYS A 34 0.12 -5.55 -16.76
C LYS A 34 0.86 -4.68 -15.74
N TYR A 35 0.64 -4.92 -14.44
CA TYR A 35 1.29 -4.22 -13.34
C TYR A 35 2.02 -5.22 -12.44
N PRO A 36 3.19 -5.74 -12.86
CA PRO A 36 3.84 -6.85 -12.20
C PRO A 36 4.35 -6.53 -10.79
N TYR A 37 4.66 -5.27 -10.50
CA TYR A 37 5.18 -4.87 -9.20
C TYR A 37 4.06 -4.56 -8.20
N TRP A 38 4.38 -4.69 -6.92
CA TRP A 38 3.54 -4.40 -5.77
C TRP A 38 2.20 -5.15 -5.78
N GLN A 39 2.27 -6.48 -5.77
CA GLN A 39 1.11 -7.38 -5.70
C GLN A 39 0.63 -7.57 -4.26
N VAL A 40 0.45 -6.46 -3.54
CA VAL A 40 -0.05 -6.46 -2.16
C VAL A 40 -1.58 -6.51 -2.18
N GLY A 41 -2.15 -7.53 -1.55
CA GLY A 41 -3.59 -7.73 -1.39
C GLY A 41 -4.06 -7.45 0.03
N ILE A 42 -5.35 -7.68 0.29
CA ILE A 42 -5.94 -7.65 1.64
C ILE A 42 -6.19 -9.08 2.12
N ASP A 43 -5.80 -9.35 3.36
CA ASP A 43 -6.21 -10.54 4.11
C ASP A 43 -7.49 -10.25 4.90
N ARG A 44 -7.46 -9.20 5.75
CA ARG A 44 -8.62 -8.78 6.55
C ARG A 44 -8.55 -7.34 7.01
N PHE A 45 -9.71 -6.82 7.39
CA PHE A 45 -9.87 -5.60 8.19
C PHE A 45 -10.38 -5.98 9.58
N TYR A 46 -9.62 -5.65 10.62
CA TYR A 46 -10.00 -5.99 12.00
C TYR A 46 -9.76 -4.84 12.97
N ILE A 47 -10.40 -4.92 14.13
CA ILE A 47 -10.22 -3.99 15.24
C ILE A 47 -9.45 -4.75 16.32
N ALA A 48 -8.43 -4.11 16.88
CA ALA A 48 -7.58 -4.74 17.88
C ALA A 48 -8.42 -5.11 19.11
N PRO A 49 -8.26 -6.34 19.66
CA PRO A 49 -9.13 -6.86 20.72
C PRO A 49 -9.04 -6.08 22.03
N GLU A 50 -7.96 -5.33 22.24
CA GLU A 50 -7.74 -4.50 23.44
C GLU A 50 -8.49 -3.15 23.42
N ILE A 51 -9.17 -2.80 22.32
CA ILE A 51 -9.99 -1.59 22.27
C ILE A 51 -11.25 -1.81 23.11
N SER A 52 -11.46 -0.97 24.13
CA SER A 52 -12.58 -1.11 25.06
C SER A 52 -13.80 -0.26 24.70
N SER A 53 -13.78 0.44 23.58
CA SER A 53 -14.85 1.35 23.14
C SER A 53 -15.47 0.90 21.82
N TYR A 54 -16.74 1.29 21.60
CA TYR A 54 -17.38 1.10 20.30
C TYR A 54 -16.52 1.69 19.18
N THR A 55 -16.11 0.83 18.26
CA THR A 55 -15.17 1.16 17.18
C THR A 55 -15.63 0.54 15.89
N VAL A 56 -15.46 1.28 14.79
CA VAL A 56 -15.90 0.84 13.46
C VAL A 56 -14.82 1.13 12.44
N ILE A 57 -14.54 0.15 11.57
CA ILE A 57 -13.92 0.38 10.26
C ILE A 57 -15.04 0.40 9.24
N THR A 58 -15.39 1.60 8.79
CA THR A 58 -16.50 1.81 7.87
C THR A 58 -16.18 1.27 6.47
N VAL A 59 -17.22 1.00 5.67
CA VAL A 59 -17.04 0.66 4.23
C VAL A 59 -16.24 1.75 3.50
N GLU A 60 -16.41 3.02 3.88
CA GLU A 60 -15.69 4.13 3.25
C GLU A 60 -14.19 4.10 3.57
N GLU A 61 -13.81 3.80 4.81
CA GLU A 61 -12.41 3.63 5.21
C GLU A 61 -11.76 2.43 4.52
N LYS A 62 -12.51 1.32 4.34
CA LYS A 62 -12.04 0.17 3.55
C LYS A 62 -11.84 0.55 2.08
N ARG A 63 -12.76 1.30 1.49
CA ARG A 63 -12.62 1.87 0.13
C ARG A 63 -11.39 2.77 0.01
N TRP A 64 -11.10 3.55 1.05
CA TRP A 64 -9.93 4.43 1.12
C TRP A 64 -8.62 3.63 1.13
N ALA A 65 -8.53 2.59 1.96
CA ALA A 65 -7.38 1.68 2.00
C ALA A 65 -7.18 0.90 0.68
N LEU A 66 -8.27 0.43 0.06
CA LEU A 66 -8.17 -0.25 -1.24
C LEU A 66 -7.70 0.70 -2.35
N ARG A 67 -8.16 1.97 -2.34
CA ARG A 67 -7.67 3.00 -3.28
C ARG A 67 -6.20 3.33 -3.02
N SER A 68 -5.74 3.32 -1.78
CA SER A 68 -4.33 3.58 -1.48
C SER A 68 -3.44 2.47 -2.03
N LEU A 69 -3.81 1.19 -1.88
CA LEU A 69 -3.09 0.08 -2.51
C LEU A 69 -3.07 0.19 -4.04
N ALA A 70 -4.20 0.59 -4.65
CA ALA A 70 -4.26 0.84 -6.09
C ALA A 70 -3.27 1.93 -6.53
N LEU A 71 -3.22 3.06 -5.81
CA LEU A 71 -2.32 4.16 -6.13
C LEU A 71 -0.85 3.77 -5.89
N MET A 72 -0.51 3.08 -4.80
CA MET A 72 0.84 2.55 -4.57
C MET A 72 1.30 1.67 -5.71
N ARG A 73 0.44 0.73 -6.13
CA ARG A 73 0.73 -0.17 -7.25
C ARG A 73 0.91 0.60 -8.56
N ALA A 74 0.08 1.61 -8.82
CA ALA A 74 0.27 2.48 -9.99
C ALA A 74 1.63 3.17 -9.95
N ILE A 75 1.97 3.86 -8.85
CA ILE A 75 3.22 4.60 -8.65
C ILE A 75 4.44 3.69 -8.88
N ILE A 76 4.49 2.53 -8.22
CA ILE A 76 5.68 1.65 -8.22
C ILE A 76 5.96 1.05 -9.60
N ASN A 77 4.93 0.91 -10.43
CA ASN A 77 5.04 0.44 -11.82
C ASN A 77 5.41 1.56 -12.82
N THR A 78 5.58 2.81 -12.37
CA THR A 78 6.03 3.90 -13.25
C THR A 78 7.56 3.97 -13.39
N PRO A 79 8.09 4.39 -14.56
CA PRO A 79 9.50 4.72 -14.72
C PRO A 79 9.91 5.98 -13.93
N GLU A 80 8.99 6.91 -13.65
CA GLU A 80 9.28 8.10 -12.84
C GLU A 80 9.60 7.72 -11.39
N PHE A 81 8.91 6.73 -10.81
CA PHE A 81 9.25 6.21 -9.49
C PHE A 81 10.67 5.65 -9.45
N GLU A 82 11.05 4.80 -10.42
CA GLU A 82 12.42 4.27 -10.53
C GLU A 82 13.46 5.38 -10.63
N THR A 83 13.22 6.33 -11.53
CA THR A 83 14.14 7.43 -11.79
C THR A 83 14.37 8.26 -10.53
N GLU A 84 13.31 8.60 -9.80
CA GLU A 84 13.43 9.37 -8.56
C GLU A 84 14.00 8.54 -7.41
N PHE A 85 13.69 7.25 -7.34
CA PHE A 85 14.24 6.32 -6.36
C PHE A 85 15.76 6.22 -6.50
N LEU A 86 16.26 6.01 -7.73
CA LEU A 86 17.68 5.83 -7.99
C LEU A 86 18.51 7.12 -7.79
N LYS A 87 17.89 8.29 -7.71
CA LYS A 87 18.56 9.57 -7.39
C LYS A 87 18.85 9.76 -5.89
N LYS A 88 18.17 9.03 -5.02
CA LYS A 88 18.33 9.16 -3.56
C LYS A 88 19.47 8.28 -3.04
N THR A 89 19.85 8.53 -1.79
CA THR A 89 20.75 7.69 -1.00
C THR A 89 19.91 7.06 0.11
N TYR A 90 20.09 5.75 0.33
CA TYR A 90 19.37 5.00 1.36
C TYR A 90 20.38 4.33 2.28
N ILE A 91 20.29 4.58 3.57
CA ILE A 91 21.26 4.10 4.56
C ILE A 91 20.57 3.08 5.47
N SER A 92 21.21 1.93 5.66
CA SER A 92 20.70 0.91 6.56
C SER A 92 20.75 1.38 8.01
N SER A 93 19.63 1.22 8.72
CA SER A 93 19.54 1.41 10.17
C SER A 93 19.81 0.12 10.96
N VAL A 94 19.96 -1.01 10.27
CA VAL A 94 20.06 -2.34 10.89
C VAL A 94 21.29 -3.11 10.41
N ASN A 95 21.72 -4.08 11.21
CA ASN A 95 22.70 -5.09 10.80
C ASN A 95 21.95 -6.37 10.42
N GLU A 96 22.25 -6.93 9.25
CA GLU A 96 21.84 -8.28 8.87
C GLU A 96 22.99 -8.95 8.12
N SER A 97 23.52 -10.03 8.70
CA SER A 97 24.64 -10.77 8.17
C SER A 97 24.24 -12.12 7.58
N ARG A 98 22.99 -12.55 7.78
CA ARG A 98 22.46 -13.77 7.18
C ARG A 98 22.12 -13.51 5.71
N GLY A 99 22.19 -14.55 4.87
CA GLY A 99 21.81 -14.48 3.46
C GLY A 99 22.99 -14.12 2.53
N GLY A 100 22.66 -13.63 1.33
CA GLY A 100 23.63 -13.40 0.26
C GLY A 100 24.07 -11.94 0.08
N PHE A 101 23.35 -10.99 0.68
CA PHE A 101 23.68 -9.56 0.61
C PHE A 101 23.75 -8.96 2.02
N PRO A 102 24.79 -9.29 2.81
CA PRO A 102 24.93 -8.74 4.16
C PRO A 102 24.95 -7.21 4.12
N ILE A 103 24.28 -6.60 5.10
CA ILE A 103 24.21 -5.14 5.25
C ILE A 103 24.51 -4.77 6.69
N SER A 104 25.30 -3.71 6.88
CA SER A 104 25.62 -3.17 8.20
C SER A 104 24.92 -1.83 8.38
N LYS A 105 24.59 -1.52 9.63
CA LYS A 105 24.08 -0.20 10.02
C LYS A 105 25.06 0.89 9.58
N GLY A 106 24.53 1.99 9.04
CA GLY A 106 25.29 3.11 8.51
C GLY A 106 25.86 2.89 7.10
N LYS A 107 25.66 1.71 6.49
CA LYS A 107 26.05 1.47 5.10
C LYS A 107 24.92 1.81 4.14
N GLU A 108 25.31 2.36 2.99
CA GLU A 108 24.38 2.61 1.89
C GLU A 108 23.90 1.28 1.29
N TYR A 109 22.61 1.20 0.98
CA TYR A 109 22.04 0.09 0.23
C TYR A 109 22.44 0.16 -1.24
N ASP A 110 22.65 -1.00 -1.88
CA ASP A 110 22.59 -1.07 -3.34
C ASP A 110 21.16 -0.70 -3.78
N LYS A 111 21.06 0.40 -4.54
CA LYS A 111 19.77 1.00 -4.90
C LYS A 111 18.95 0.12 -5.84
N ASN A 112 19.59 -0.62 -6.74
CA ASN A 112 18.89 -1.52 -7.66
C ASN A 112 18.32 -2.73 -6.93
N ARG A 113 19.10 -3.30 -6.00
CA ARG A 113 18.66 -4.38 -5.14
C ARG A 113 17.53 -3.94 -4.22
N LEU A 114 17.67 -2.78 -3.58
CA LEU A 114 16.63 -2.22 -2.71
C LEU A 114 15.35 -1.92 -3.51
N LEU A 115 15.47 -1.34 -4.71
CA LEU A 115 14.33 -1.11 -5.59
C LEU A 115 13.64 -2.43 -5.96
N THR A 116 14.41 -3.47 -6.27
CA THR A 116 13.88 -4.82 -6.58
C THR A 116 13.08 -5.37 -5.40
N VAL A 117 13.59 -5.24 -4.18
CA VAL A 117 12.91 -5.65 -2.95
C VAL A 117 11.62 -4.87 -2.76
N VAL A 118 11.64 -3.54 -2.89
CA VAL A 118 10.44 -2.70 -2.75
C VAL A 118 9.41 -3.07 -3.82
N ARG A 119 9.81 -3.25 -5.08
CA ARG A 119 8.91 -3.55 -6.20
C ARG A 119 8.28 -4.93 -6.10
N ASN A 120 9.06 -5.95 -5.76
CA ASN A 120 8.61 -7.35 -5.86
C ASN A 120 7.91 -7.83 -4.59
N ARG A 121 7.10 -6.97 -3.94
CA ARG A 121 6.28 -7.39 -2.79
C ARG A 121 5.01 -8.08 -3.25
N LYS A 122 4.74 -9.25 -2.66
CA LYS A 122 3.56 -10.08 -2.90
C LYS A 122 3.13 -10.75 -1.60
N TYR A 123 2.12 -10.19 -0.95
CA TYR A 123 1.52 -10.72 0.27
C TYR A 123 0.14 -10.11 0.47
N ASN A 124 -0.66 -10.67 1.39
CA ASN A 124 -1.93 -10.08 1.79
C ASN A 124 -1.76 -9.39 3.15
N VAL A 125 -2.09 -8.10 3.23
CA VAL A 125 -1.98 -7.30 4.46
C VAL A 125 -3.23 -7.41 5.32
N GLN A 126 -3.03 -7.36 6.63
CA GLN A 126 -4.05 -7.21 7.64
C GLN A 126 -4.06 -5.74 8.09
N TYR A 127 -5.13 -5.01 7.79
CA TYR A 127 -5.32 -3.64 8.28
C TYR A 127 -6.08 -3.66 9.60
N CYS A 128 -5.52 -2.97 10.60
CA CYS A 128 -6.04 -2.96 11.95
C CYS A 128 -6.35 -1.54 12.43
N LYS A 129 -7.51 -1.31 13.05
CA LYS A 129 -7.65 -0.19 14.00
C LYS A 129 -7.10 -0.63 15.34
N TYR A 130 -6.04 0.02 15.81
CA TYR A 130 -5.39 -0.32 17.08
C TYR A 130 -5.52 0.80 18.12
N ASN A 131 -5.29 0.45 19.39
CA ASN A 131 -5.53 1.33 20.53
C ASN A 131 -4.47 2.44 20.68
N ARG A 132 -4.44 3.37 19.73
CA ARG A 132 -3.73 4.65 19.82
C ARG A 132 -4.56 5.78 19.21
N THR A 133 -4.46 6.94 19.84
CA THR A 133 -5.14 8.19 19.43
C THR A 133 -4.20 9.17 18.72
N SER A 134 -2.89 8.93 18.71
CA SER A 134 -1.93 9.75 17.95
C SER A 134 -1.97 9.42 16.45
N GLN A 135 -1.54 10.35 15.59
CA GLN A 135 -1.47 10.21 14.12
C GLN A 135 -0.34 9.26 13.65
N VAL A 136 -0.09 8.17 14.38
CA VAL A 136 1.04 7.26 14.14
C VAL A 136 0.51 5.91 13.70
N ALA A 137 0.75 5.52 12.45
CA ALA A 137 0.55 4.14 12.02
C ALA A 137 1.71 3.26 12.47
N VAL A 138 1.55 1.94 12.34
CA VAL A 138 2.57 0.96 12.71
C VAL A 138 2.55 -0.24 11.77
N GLY A 139 3.66 -0.52 11.13
CA GLY A 139 3.91 -1.73 10.36
C GLY A 139 4.43 -2.85 11.26
N GLY A 140 4.17 -4.09 10.85
CA GLY A 140 4.92 -5.22 11.42
C GLY A 140 6.39 -5.12 11.02
N ILE A 141 7.30 -5.49 11.92
CA ILE A 141 8.74 -5.51 11.60
C ILE A 141 9.05 -6.87 10.97
N GLY A 142 9.19 -6.89 9.64
CA GLY A 142 9.54 -8.09 8.88
C GLY A 142 11.05 -8.39 8.91
N PRO A 143 11.46 -9.57 8.38
CA PRO A 143 12.86 -9.87 8.17
C PRO A 143 13.45 -8.96 7.08
N SER A 144 14.77 -8.66 7.13
CA SER A 144 15.44 -7.84 6.12
C SER A 144 15.41 -8.54 4.75
N ARG A 145 14.44 -8.17 3.93
CA ARG A 145 14.27 -8.73 2.60
C ARG A 145 15.45 -8.41 1.69
N TYR A 146 16.05 -7.24 1.86
CA TYR A 146 17.27 -6.85 1.17
C TYR A 146 18.38 -7.91 1.26
N ALA A 147 18.70 -8.33 2.48
CA ALA A 147 19.80 -9.25 2.74
C ALA A 147 19.44 -10.72 2.47
N LEU A 148 18.19 -11.10 2.76
CA LEU A 148 17.81 -12.51 2.88
C LEU A 148 17.08 -13.08 1.65
N GLU A 149 16.36 -12.23 0.90
CA GLU A 149 15.47 -12.71 -0.16
C GLU A 149 16.24 -13.31 -1.34
N GLY A 150 15.86 -14.52 -1.75
CA GLY A 150 16.57 -15.31 -2.77
C GLY A 150 17.63 -16.24 -2.18
N TYR A 151 17.91 -16.15 -0.87
CA TYR A 151 18.93 -16.96 -0.18
C TYR A 151 18.38 -17.78 0.97
N ILE A 152 17.30 -17.32 1.59
CA ILE A 152 16.61 -18.04 2.68
C ILE A 152 15.23 -18.49 2.21
N ASN A 153 14.98 -19.79 2.32
CA ASN A 153 13.67 -20.39 2.08
C ASN A 153 12.67 -19.97 3.18
N ASN A 154 11.41 -19.79 2.82
CA ASN A 154 10.31 -19.51 3.77
C ASN A 154 10.53 -18.28 4.67
N LEU A 155 11.11 -17.21 4.11
CA LEU A 155 11.08 -15.91 4.79
C LEU A 155 9.63 -15.49 5.01
N GLY A 156 9.15 -15.59 6.25
CA GLY A 156 7.82 -15.14 6.64
C GLY A 156 7.65 -13.64 6.42
N ASP A 157 6.49 -13.22 5.92
CA ASP A 157 6.13 -11.81 5.82
C ASP A 157 5.59 -11.33 7.17
N ALA A 158 6.04 -10.15 7.60
CA ALA A 158 5.18 -9.33 8.43
C ALA A 158 4.07 -8.80 7.53
N THR A 159 2.82 -8.98 7.92
CA THR A 159 1.65 -8.66 7.08
C THR A 159 0.72 -7.69 7.76
N PHE A 160 1.22 -6.86 8.69
CA PHE A 160 0.38 -6.05 9.55
C PHE A 160 0.59 -4.56 9.26
N VAL A 161 -0.49 -3.81 9.21
CA VAL A 161 -0.48 -2.35 9.27
C VAL A 161 -1.59 -1.89 10.23
N GLY A 162 -1.18 -1.38 11.38
CA GLY A 162 -2.04 -0.75 12.36
C GLY A 162 -2.20 0.73 12.05
N ILE A 163 -3.44 1.19 12.02
CA ILE A 163 -3.82 2.59 11.82
C ILE A 163 -4.57 3.04 13.09
N PRO A 164 -4.28 4.23 13.62
CA PRO A 164 -4.93 4.75 14.83
C PRO A 164 -6.45 4.64 14.82
N ASN A 165 -7.04 4.53 16.00
CA ASN A 165 -8.49 4.49 16.18
C ASN A 165 -9.11 5.89 15.97
N MET A 166 -9.21 6.30 14.72
CA MET A 166 -9.80 7.55 14.25
C MET A 166 -10.44 7.34 12.88
N ASN A 167 -11.06 8.37 12.30
CA ASN A 167 -11.55 8.28 10.93
C ASN A 167 -10.38 8.29 9.94
N TRP A 168 -10.13 7.18 9.25
CA TRP A 168 -8.98 7.04 8.35
C TRP A 168 -9.05 7.95 7.11
N LYS A 169 -10.25 8.32 6.69
CA LYS A 169 -10.45 9.17 5.51
C LYS A 169 -10.36 10.65 5.86
N ASN A 170 -10.95 11.06 6.97
CA ASN A 170 -11.17 12.47 7.29
C ASN A 170 -10.19 13.01 8.33
N GLU A 171 -9.62 12.17 9.19
CA GLU A 171 -8.79 12.60 10.33
C GLU A 171 -7.34 12.14 10.17
N PHE A 172 -7.12 10.87 9.85
CA PHE A 172 -5.76 10.34 9.72
C PHE A 172 -5.01 10.97 8.53
N ALA A 173 -3.73 11.29 8.73
CA ALA A 173 -2.91 12.05 7.81
C ALA A 173 -3.57 13.36 7.34
N TYR A 174 -4.26 14.03 8.27
CA TYR A 174 -5.02 15.28 8.02
C TYR A 174 -6.10 15.15 6.94
N GLY A 175 -6.60 13.93 6.68
CA GLY A 175 -7.57 13.64 5.62
C GLY A 175 -7.02 13.80 4.20
N ILE A 176 -5.71 13.99 4.04
CA ILE A 176 -5.06 14.16 2.74
C ILE A 176 -4.79 12.77 2.16
N PHE A 177 -5.44 12.43 1.04
CA PHE A 177 -5.32 11.08 0.46
C PHE A 177 -3.88 10.66 0.18
N ILE A 178 -3.05 11.54 -0.38
CA ILE A 178 -1.65 11.18 -0.65
C ILE A 178 -0.82 11.07 0.65
N GLY A 179 -1.19 11.80 1.71
CA GLY A 179 -0.59 11.63 3.02
C GLY A 179 -0.94 10.26 3.63
N PHE A 180 -2.21 9.85 3.51
CA PHE A 180 -2.64 8.51 3.89
C PHE A 180 -1.85 7.43 3.13
N VAL A 181 -1.75 7.55 1.80
CA VAL A 181 -0.99 6.62 0.95
C VAL A 181 0.47 6.56 1.38
N GLY A 182 1.12 7.71 1.59
CA GLY A 182 2.51 7.78 1.99
C GLY A 182 2.76 7.07 3.32
N VAL A 183 1.96 7.37 4.34
CA VAL A 183 2.11 6.75 5.67
C VAL A 183 1.81 5.25 5.63
N ILE A 184 0.76 4.81 4.94
CA ILE A 184 0.50 3.37 4.84
C ILE A 184 1.61 2.65 4.06
N PHE A 185 2.16 3.28 3.01
CA PHE A 185 3.29 2.73 2.28
C PHE A 185 4.54 2.63 3.16
N HIS A 186 4.80 3.63 4.01
CA HIS A 186 5.84 3.58 5.03
C HIS A 186 5.71 2.35 5.92
N GLU A 187 4.51 2.08 6.45
CA GLU A 187 4.28 0.90 7.28
C GLU A 187 4.47 -0.42 6.50
N HIS A 188 4.10 -0.44 5.22
CA HIS A 188 4.41 -1.58 4.36
C HIS A 188 5.91 -1.78 4.15
N LEU A 189 6.75 -0.75 4.24
CA LEU A 189 8.20 -0.89 4.14
C LEU A 189 8.79 -1.53 5.40
N HIS A 190 8.23 -1.28 6.58
CA HIS A 190 8.59 -2.02 7.80
C HIS A 190 8.33 -3.52 7.67
N ASN A 191 7.24 -3.90 7.00
CA ASN A 191 6.94 -5.31 6.71
C ASN A 191 8.04 -6.00 5.85
N THR A 192 8.91 -5.21 5.21
CA THR A 192 10.06 -5.70 4.41
C THR A 192 11.38 -5.70 5.17
N GLY A 193 11.35 -5.35 6.47
CA GLY A 193 12.51 -5.27 7.35
C GLY A 193 13.30 -3.96 7.25
N LEU A 194 12.77 -2.96 6.56
CA LEU A 194 13.33 -1.60 6.59
C LEU A 194 12.93 -0.91 7.89
N ASN A 195 13.82 -0.09 8.45
CA ASN A 195 13.61 0.57 9.74
C ASN A 195 14.23 1.97 9.72
N HIS A 196 13.95 2.77 10.75
CA HIS A 196 14.43 4.14 10.90
C HIS A 196 15.13 4.38 12.26
N LEU A 197 15.92 3.40 12.69
CA LEU A 197 16.70 3.48 13.93
C LEU A 197 17.92 4.40 13.78
N ASP A 198 18.29 5.05 14.88
CA ASP A 198 19.56 5.77 15.05
C ASP A 198 19.84 6.82 13.95
N GLY A 199 18.79 7.50 13.49
CA GLY A 199 18.89 8.60 12.53
C GLY A 199 18.95 8.18 11.04
N TYR A 200 18.90 6.88 10.73
CA TYR A 200 18.90 6.39 9.34
C TYR A 200 17.49 5.98 8.89
N ASP A 201 16.74 6.89 8.27
CA ASP A 201 15.34 6.69 7.92
C ASP A 201 15.13 6.36 6.43
N THR A 202 15.37 5.09 6.09
CA THR A 202 15.11 4.59 4.73
C THR A 202 13.61 4.55 4.38
N PRO A 203 12.69 4.09 5.26
CA PRO A 203 11.26 4.11 4.98
C PRO A 203 10.71 5.50 4.58
N THR A 204 11.03 6.55 5.33
CA THR A 204 10.59 7.93 5.01
C THR A 204 11.18 8.43 3.70
N ALA A 205 12.45 8.10 3.41
CA ALA A 205 13.08 8.48 2.15
C ALA A 205 12.35 7.87 0.94
N ILE A 206 11.94 6.60 1.03
CA ILE A 206 11.18 5.90 -0.02
C ILE A 206 9.73 6.42 -0.08
N GLN A 207 9.09 6.65 1.07
CA GLN A 207 7.77 7.28 1.16
C GLN A 207 7.74 8.62 0.41
N THR A 208 8.75 9.46 0.61
CA THR A 208 8.83 10.79 -0.01
C THR A 208 8.87 10.70 -1.54
N VAL A 209 9.57 9.71 -2.10
CA VAL A 209 9.58 9.44 -3.54
C VAL A 209 8.18 9.05 -4.01
N ALA A 210 7.54 8.09 -3.33
CA ALA A 210 6.19 7.64 -3.71
C ALA A 210 5.15 8.78 -3.61
N GLU A 211 5.19 9.58 -2.55
CA GLU A 211 4.31 10.75 -2.41
C GLU A 211 4.54 11.79 -3.50
N GLY A 212 5.80 12.07 -3.85
CA GLY A 212 6.14 13.01 -4.91
C GLY A 212 5.55 12.60 -6.26
N ILE A 213 5.72 11.33 -6.65
CA ILE A 213 5.11 10.78 -7.86
C ILE A 213 3.59 10.74 -7.76
N GLY A 214 3.05 10.32 -6.61
CA GLY A 214 1.61 10.27 -6.38
C GLY A 214 0.93 11.63 -6.48
N LYS A 215 1.53 12.72 -5.97
CA LYS A 215 1.02 14.10 -6.15
C LYS A 215 0.92 14.48 -7.62
N ARG A 216 1.97 14.17 -8.40
CA ARG A 216 2.00 14.42 -9.85
C ARG A 216 0.93 13.61 -10.60
N ILE A 217 0.68 12.37 -10.19
CA ILE A 217 -0.37 11.50 -10.76
C ILE A 217 -1.77 11.99 -10.38
N LEU A 218 -2.00 12.42 -9.14
CA LEU A 218 -3.35 12.78 -8.68
C LEU A 218 -3.81 14.15 -9.21
N GLY A 219 -2.89 15.09 -9.40
CA GLY A 219 -3.26 16.47 -9.76
C GLY A 219 -2.19 17.28 -10.49
N GLY A 220 -1.06 16.68 -10.85
CA GLY A 220 0.03 17.37 -11.54
C GLY A 220 0.21 16.94 -12.99
N ASP A 221 1.44 17.06 -13.47
CA ASP A 221 1.84 16.83 -14.86
C ASP A 221 1.70 15.38 -15.34
N LEU A 222 1.61 14.42 -14.41
CA LEU A 222 1.47 12.99 -14.74
C LEU A 222 0.02 12.50 -14.72
N LYS A 223 -0.95 13.36 -14.38
CA LYS A 223 -2.35 12.98 -14.20
C LYS A 223 -2.93 12.31 -15.43
N ASP A 224 -2.93 12.99 -16.57
CA ASP A 224 -3.58 12.48 -17.78
C ASP A 224 -2.88 11.22 -18.31
N LYS A 225 -1.56 11.11 -18.08
CA LYS A 225 -0.77 9.94 -18.46
C LYS A 225 -1.17 8.67 -17.70
N TYR A 226 -1.46 8.80 -16.40
CA TYR A 226 -1.65 7.65 -15.50
C TYR A 226 -3.06 7.51 -14.91
N GLN A 227 -3.98 8.44 -15.19
CA GLN A 227 -5.36 8.38 -14.69
C GLN A 227 -6.03 7.03 -15.00
N LYS A 228 -5.94 6.56 -16.25
CA LYS A 228 -6.54 5.29 -16.65
C LYS A 228 -5.96 4.10 -15.86
N GLN A 229 -4.67 4.12 -15.55
CA GLN A 229 -4.03 3.05 -14.77
C GLN A 229 -4.54 3.04 -13.32
N VAL A 230 -4.68 4.22 -12.71
CA VAL A 230 -5.21 4.36 -11.35
C VAL A 230 -6.68 3.91 -11.28
N GLU A 231 -7.48 4.29 -12.27
CA GLU A 231 -8.89 3.86 -12.39
C GLU A 231 -9.00 2.34 -12.55
N GLU A 232 -8.17 1.75 -13.43
CA GLU A 232 -8.17 0.32 -13.69
C GLU A 232 -7.75 -0.49 -12.47
N LEU A 233 -6.69 -0.07 -11.78
CA LEU A 233 -6.26 -0.71 -10.53
C LEU A 233 -7.29 -0.53 -9.42
N THR A 234 -7.93 0.63 -9.31
CA THR A 234 -9.00 0.86 -8.33
C THR A 234 -10.18 -0.08 -8.58
N ALA A 235 -10.62 -0.22 -9.84
CA ALA A 235 -11.68 -1.13 -10.22
C ALA A 235 -11.32 -2.60 -9.92
N TYR A 236 -10.06 -3.00 -10.17
CA TYR A 236 -9.55 -4.31 -9.78
C TYR A 236 -9.67 -4.54 -8.26
N TYR A 237 -9.10 -3.67 -7.43
CA TYR A 237 -9.14 -3.83 -5.97
C TYR A 237 -10.58 -3.84 -5.43
N TYR A 238 -11.48 -3.03 -5.98
CA TYR A 238 -12.89 -3.05 -5.57
C TYR A 238 -13.63 -4.31 -5.99
N THR A 239 -13.25 -4.90 -7.12
CA THR A 239 -13.84 -6.14 -7.62
C THR A 239 -13.34 -7.35 -6.83
N GLU A 240 -12.02 -7.46 -6.65
CA GLU A 240 -11.36 -8.53 -5.90
C GLU A 240 -11.85 -8.56 -4.44
N TYR A 241 -11.98 -7.38 -3.82
CA TYR A 241 -12.31 -7.26 -2.40
C TYR A 241 -13.74 -6.77 -2.13
N LYS A 242 -14.67 -7.02 -3.07
CA LYS A 242 -16.06 -6.56 -2.99
C LYS A 242 -16.79 -6.99 -1.71
N GLU A 243 -16.44 -8.14 -1.16
CA GLU A 243 -16.99 -8.68 0.09
C GLU A 243 -16.68 -7.77 1.29
N TRP A 244 -15.49 -7.18 1.33
CA TRP A 244 -15.13 -6.22 2.38
C TRP A 244 -15.88 -4.90 2.25
N LEU A 245 -16.48 -4.62 1.08
CA LEU A 245 -17.18 -3.39 0.77
C LEU A 245 -18.69 -3.47 1.02
N THR A 246 -19.21 -4.59 1.51
CA THR A 246 -20.64 -4.72 1.82
C THR A 246 -21.00 -4.29 3.23
N THR A 247 -20.08 -4.43 4.19
CA THR A 247 -20.34 -4.18 5.61
C THR A 247 -19.16 -3.53 6.31
N SER A 248 -19.45 -2.74 7.33
CA SER A 248 -18.43 -2.20 8.23
C SER A 248 -17.90 -3.32 9.14
N THR A 249 -16.63 -3.23 9.55
CA THR A 249 -16.11 -4.05 10.66
C THR A 249 -16.45 -3.33 11.95
N ILE A 250 -17.23 -3.94 12.83
CA ILE A 250 -17.72 -3.32 14.07
C ILE A 250 -17.16 -4.09 15.26
N HIS A 251 -16.68 -3.34 16.25
CA HIS A 251 -16.34 -3.85 17.57
C HIS A 251 -17.22 -3.12 18.59
N ASN A 252 -17.99 -3.89 19.34
CA ASN A 252 -18.89 -3.39 20.40
C ASN A 252 -18.70 -4.32 21.62
N PRO A 253 -17.73 -4.00 22.49
CA PRO A 253 -17.37 -4.83 23.63
C PRO A 253 -18.45 -4.87 24.71
#